data_AF-A0A0F9FZQ8-F1
#
_entry.id   AF-A0A0F9FZQ8-F1
#
_cell.length_a   1.000
_cell.length_b   1.000
_cell.length_c   1.000
_cell.angle_alpha   90.00
_cell.angle_beta   90.00
_cell.angle_gamma   90.00
#
_symmetry.space_group_name_H-M   'P 1'
#
loop_
_entity.id
_entity.type
_entity.pdbx_description
1 polymer ?
#
loop_
_entity_poly.entity_id
_entity_poly.type
_entity_poly.pdbx_seq_one_letter_code
_entity_poly.pdbx_strand_id
1 'polypeptide(L)'
;MKTRTLKTLVLVSVFLMAAGTMSASQKGLVAYYPFNEGQGDIAHDQSGKGNDGKIIGGTEWAKGAFGTALKLDGKDGYVDCGVGESLVLSKTGTISFWFKAKDVPQGGLVGWSAGEGNPNQRLVVSLNTYERNKGQGVRKWEELGVYMSDGKKFYKAHGAYHKIYFPPADQWIHFTVTFNGRSVDLYKDGVIYFTKPQSLRANTKDVAMWIGRCIGMGGAGDYFKGLLDEVRIYNRALSEQEVYAIYMKDAAGRVIYVGKAKNLRSRAASYFLKAAAEDQRTARLVRDVRDIDYLEAESEVDALLIEARLIKDILPKYNIDLRDDKSFPYLEIHTREEYPRVGFTREPKDRGTKLYGPFLNPRGLRGAIQVLQKIFRFRTCSLDISDSNERGQWFRPCLLHSIQQCSAPCNFRISKEEYRKDIRRLQKFLEGKRKPLLKEMRREMEAAAEQRRFEEAARLRDEIQAIESLNDRGELETHVQPEVFPIDPKKGLAGLQKVLRLPLQPRTIEGVDVAHLGGTETVAGIVQFIDGLPFKPGYRRMKIRSVEGIDDVGSIHEAVVRRFRHLQEENEPLPDILLIDGGKGQL
;
A
#
# COMPACT_ATOMS: atom_id res chain seq x y z
N MET A 1 -25.30 16.60 6.87
CA MET A 1 -23.89 16.28 7.22
C MET A 1 -23.65 14.80 6.95
N LYS A 2 -22.98 14.46 5.83
CA LYS A 2 -22.60 13.06 5.54
C LYS A 2 -21.29 12.76 6.29
N THR A 3 -21.37 11.83 7.24
CA THR A 3 -20.25 11.25 7.99
C THR A 3 -19.23 10.67 7.02
N ARG A 4 -18.02 11.25 6.99
CA ARG A 4 -16.87 10.71 6.26
C ARG A 4 -16.26 9.59 7.11
N THR A 5 -16.49 8.35 6.71
CA THR A 5 -15.80 7.18 7.26
C THR A 5 -14.31 7.29 6.94
N LEU A 6 -13.44 7.31 7.96
CA LEU A 6 -11.99 7.29 7.79
C LEU A 6 -11.58 5.93 7.19
N LYS A 7 -11.27 5.91 5.90
CA LYS A 7 -10.67 4.74 5.23
C LYS A 7 -9.17 4.69 5.53
N THR A 8 -8.68 3.54 6.00
CA THR A 8 -7.24 3.28 6.19
C THR A 8 -6.65 2.79 4.88
N LEU A 9 -5.52 3.35 4.44
CA LEU A 9 -4.97 3.13 3.09
C LEU A 9 -3.58 2.49 3.23
N VAL A 10 -3.36 1.32 2.66
CA VAL A 10 -1.99 0.78 2.58
C VAL A 10 -1.27 1.55 1.49
N LEU A 11 -0.19 2.25 1.84
CA LEU A 11 0.67 2.85 0.84
C LEU A 11 1.53 1.73 0.27
N VAL A 12 1.17 1.34 -0.93
CA VAL A 12 1.76 0.19 -1.56
C VAL A 12 2.40 0.71 -2.82
N SER A 13 3.70 0.95 -2.83
CA SER A 13 4.38 0.89 -4.11
C SER A 13 4.31 -0.58 -4.56
N VAL A 14 3.26 -1.01 -5.25
CA VAL A 14 3.13 -2.37 -5.82
C VAL A 14 3.13 -2.27 -7.32
N PHE A 15 3.89 -3.17 -7.93
CA PHE A 15 3.43 -3.88 -9.10
C PHE A 15 3.62 -5.38 -8.85
N LEU A 16 2.54 -6.15 -8.95
CA LEU A 16 2.59 -7.60 -9.19
C LEU A 16 1.55 -7.88 -10.27
N MET A 17 2.02 -8.25 -11.46
CA MET A 17 1.15 -8.77 -12.51
C MET A 17 0.54 -10.09 -12.02
N ALA A 18 -0.79 -10.16 -11.94
CA ALA A 18 -1.49 -11.43 -11.91
C ALA A 18 -1.52 -12.01 -13.33
N ALA A 19 -1.13 -13.27 -13.49
CA ALA A 19 -1.25 -14.00 -14.75
C ALA A 19 -2.71 -13.95 -15.23
N GLY A 20 -2.95 -13.30 -16.37
CA GLY A 20 -4.23 -13.35 -17.09
C GLY A 20 -4.92 -12.01 -17.35
N THR A 21 -4.50 -10.89 -16.76
CA THR A 21 -5.03 -9.56 -17.11
C THR A 21 -3.91 -8.65 -17.62
N MET A 22 -3.96 -8.28 -18.91
CA MET A 22 -3.06 -7.27 -19.47
C MET A 22 -3.14 -6.00 -18.61
N SER A 23 -1.98 -5.49 -18.19
CA SER A 23 -1.88 -4.19 -17.53
C SER A 23 -2.61 -3.12 -18.38
N ALA A 24 -3.30 -2.16 -17.74
CA ALA A 24 -3.90 -1.03 -18.46
C ALA A 24 -2.89 -0.33 -19.39
N SER A 25 -1.61 -0.30 -18.98
CA SER A 25 -0.47 0.22 -19.76
C SER A 25 -0.03 -0.64 -20.96
N GLN A 26 -0.50 -1.88 -21.09
CA GLN A 26 -0.29 -2.74 -22.26
C GLN A 26 -1.49 -2.77 -23.21
N LYS A 27 -2.68 -2.38 -22.75
CA LYS A 27 -3.87 -2.34 -23.61
C LYS A 27 -3.65 -1.33 -24.74
N GLY A 28 -3.74 -1.79 -25.98
CA GLY A 28 -3.55 -0.96 -27.17
C GLY A 28 -2.11 -0.54 -27.44
N LEU A 29 -1.12 -1.08 -26.72
CA LEU A 29 0.30 -0.91 -27.03
C LEU A 29 0.61 -1.64 -28.33
N VAL A 30 1.21 -0.96 -29.30
CA VAL A 30 1.54 -1.50 -30.63
C VAL A 30 3.02 -1.46 -30.96
N ALA A 31 3.81 -0.64 -30.27
CA ALA A 31 5.26 -0.69 -30.33
C ALA A 31 5.89 -0.19 -29.03
N TYR A 32 6.96 -0.83 -28.58
CA TYR A 32 7.73 -0.37 -27.42
C TYR A 32 9.23 -0.64 -27.61
N TYR A 33 10.02 0.43 -27.70
CA TYR A 33 11.48 0.41 -27.84
C TYR A 33 12.12 1.02 -26.58
N PRO A 34 12.58 0.20 -25.62
CA PRO A 34 13.25 0.69 -24.43
C PRO A 34 14.72 1.03 -24.65
N PHE A 35 15.30 0.67 -25.79
CA PHE A 35 16.72 0.91 -26.11
C PHE A 35 17.70 0.35 -25.05
N ASN A 36 17.38 -0.82 -24.50
CA ASN A 36 18.17 -1.51 -23.49
C ASN A 36 19.14 -2.58 -24.05
N GLU A 37 19.26 -2.68 -25.38
CA GLU A 37 20.12 -3.66 -26.04
C GLU A 37 21.61 -3.36 -25.82
N GLY A 38 21.99 -2.08 -25.79
CA GLY A 38 23.34 -1.61 -25.50
C GLY A 38 24.41 -1.95 -26.56
N GLN A 39 24.06 -2.73 -27.57
CA GLN A 39 24.91 -3.11 -28.70
C GLN A 39 24.05 -3.62 -29.88
N GLY A 40 24.65 -3.72 -31.06
CA GLY A 40 23.98 -4.19 -32.28
C GLY A 40 23.26 -3.08 -33.06
N ASP A 41 22.62 -3.48 -34.15
CA ASP A 41 21.96 -2.62 -35.14
C ASP A 41 20.44 -2.86 -35.22
N ILE A 42 19.87 -3.51 -34.21
CA ILE A 42 18.43 -3.79 -34.10
C ILE A 42 17.91 -3.20 -32.78
N ALA A 43 16.80 -2.46 -32.87
CA ALA A 43 16.00 -2.02 -31.73
C ALA A 43 14.78 -2.94 -31.60
N HIS A 44 14.72 -3.74 -30.54
CA HIS A 44 13.69 -4.77 -30.40
C HIS A 44 12.36 -4.19 -29.89
N ASP A 45 11.27 -4.60 -30.53
CA ASP A 45 9.91 -4.24 -30.12
C ASP A 45 9.41 -5.15 -28.99
N GLN A 46 9.31 -4.59 -27.79
CA GLN A 46 8.83 -5.29 -26.59
C GLN A 46 7.30 -5.21 -26.42
N SER A 47 6.55 -4.70 -27.39
CA SER A 47 5.08 -4.71 -27.35
C SER A 47 4.47 -6.09 -27.62
N GLY A 48 5.26 -7.01 -28.18
CA GLY A 48 4.78 -8.31 -28.66
C GLY A 48 4.11 -8.26 -30.03
N LYS A 49 4.30 -7.18 -30.80
CA LYS A 49 3.79 -7.04 -32.18
C LYS A 49 4.84 -7.30 -33.25
N GLY A 50 6.11 -7.45 -32.88
CA GLY A 50 7.19 -7.84 -33.79
C GLY A 50 7.57 -6.73 -34.76
N ASN A 51 7.38 -5.46 -34.37
CA ASN A 51 7.79 -4.31 -35.16
C ASN A 51 9.26 -3.95 -34.90
N ASP A 52 10.18 -4.92 -34.89
CA ASP A 52 11.60 -4.64 -34.63
C ASP A 52 12.14 -3.59 -35.61
N GLY A 53 12.88 -2.63 -35.08
CA GLY A 53 13.43 -1.51 -35.83
C GLY A 53 14.87 -1.75 -36.24
N LYS A 54 15.23 -1.40 -37.47
CA LYS A 54 16.63 -1.40 -37.93
C LYS A 54 17.29 -0.07 -37.60
N ILE A 55 18.42 -0.09 -36.91
CA ILE A 55 19.22 1.09 -36.60
C ILE A 55 20.12 1.42 -37.81
N ILE A 56 20.09 2.66 -38.26
CA ILE A 56 20.73 3.12 -39.50
C ILE A 56 21.52 4.40 -39.24
N GLY A 57 22.70 4.52 -39.85
CA GLY A 57 23.52 5.75 -39.85
C GLY A 57 24.27 6.00 -38.55
N GLY A 58 24.55 7.27 -38.26
CA GLY A 58 25.31 7.76 -37.11
C GLY A 58 24.57 7.59 -35.78
N THR A 59 24.60 6.38 -35.25
CA THR A 59 23.97 6.03 -33.96
C THR A 59 24.96 5.40 -32.99
N GLU A 60 24.82 5.73 -31.71
CA GLU A 60 25.64 5.15 -30.64
C GLU A 60 24.75 4.76 -29.45
N TRP A 61 25.14 3.73 -28.73
CA TRP A 61 24.53 3.41 -27.43
C TRP A 61 25.11 4.32 -26.34
N ALA A 62 24.24 4.90 -25.52
CA ALA A 62 24.63 5.81 -24.46
C ALA A 62 23.83 5.57 -23.18
N LYS A 63 24.21 6.24 -22.09
CA LYS A 63 23.44 6.20 -20.85
C LYS A 63 22.07 6.88 -21.04
N GLY A 64 21.01 6.13 -20.80
CA GLY A 64 19.63 6.57 -20.97
C GLY A 64 19.05 7.35 -19.80
N ALA A 65 17.78 7.72 -19.94
CA ALA A 65 16.93 8.10 -18.81
C ALA A 65 16.72 6.86 -17.91
N PHE A 66 16.61 5.68 -18.54
CA PHE A 66 16.46 4.39 -17.89
C PHE A 66 17.39 3.37 -18.54
N GLY A 67 18.46 2.96 -17.85
CA GLY A 67 19.42 2.01 -18.42
C GLY A 67 20.22 2.63 -19.57
N THR A 68 20.07 2.10 -20.78
CA THR A 68 20.70 2.62 -22.00
C THR A 68 19.70 3.34 -22.88
N ALA A 69 20.21 4.20 -23.77
CA ALA A 69 19.41 4.94 -24.74
C ALA A 69 20.15 4.97 -26.08
N LEU A 70 19.42 5.30 -27.14
CA LEU A 70 19.99 5.51 -28.45
C LEU A 70 20.38 6.98 -28.62
N LYS A 71 21.66 7.22 -28.89
CA LYS A 71 22.23 8.53 -29.21
C LYS A 71 22.28 8.69 -30.74
N LEU A 72 21.77 9.81 -31.21
CA LEU A 72 21.62 10.15 -32.62
C LEU A 72 22.46 11.40 -32.94
N ASP A 73 23.13 11.41 -34.08
CA ASP A 73 24.14 12.40 -34.44
C ASP A 73 23.57 13.69 -35.10
N GLY A 74 22.32 13.64 -35.56
CA GLY A 74 21.65 14.73 -36.27
C GLY A 74 22.00 14.85 -37.75
N LYS A 75 22.59 13.83 -38.39
CA LYS A 75 22.97 13.87 -39.80
C LYS A 75 22.34 12.76 -40.62
N ASP A 76 22.46 11.52 -40.15
CA ASP A 76 21.95 10.34 -40.84
C ASP A 76 21.51 9.21 -39.90
N GLY A 77 21.68 9.36 -38.58
CA GLY A 77 21.25 8.40 -37.57
C GLY A 77 19.73 8.35 -37.36
N TYR A 78 19.12 7.17 -37.47
CA TYR A 78 17.70 6.93 -37.14
C TYR A 78 17.39 5.42 -36.98
N VAL A 79 16.17 5.10 -36.54
CA VAL A 79 15.63 3.74 -36.50
C VAL A 79 14.48 3.63 -37.50
N ASP A 80 14.54 2.62 -38.37
CA ASP A 80 13.47 2.26 -39.30
C ASP A 80 12.63 1.10 -38.76
N CYS A 81 11.41 1.39 -38.33
CA CYS A 81 10.47 0.41 -37.79
C CYS A 81 9.53 -0.18 -38.86
N GLY A 82 9.66 0.24 -40.13
CA GLY A 82 8.88 -0.31 -41.23
C GLY A 82 7.38 0.04 -41.23
N VAL A 83 6.60 -0.75 -41.99
CA VAL A 83 5.20 -0.48 -42.39
C VAL A 83 4.17 -1.45 -41.78
N GLY A 84 4.39 -1.92 -40.55
CA GLY A 84 3.53 -2.93 -39.93
C GLY A 84 2.05 -2.52 -39.79
N GLU A 85 1.11 -3.45 -40.00
CA GLU A 85 -0.34 -3.19 -39.88
C GLU A 85 -0.73 -2.66 -38.50
N SER A 86 -0.02 -3.12 -37.44
CA SER A 86 -0.25 -2.68 -36.07
C SER A 86 0.20 -1.23 -35.79
N LEU A 87 1.08 -0.68 -36.63
CA LEU A 87 1.57 0.71 -36.56
C LEU A 87 0.62 1.70 -37.26
N VAL A 88 -0.47 1.24 -37.87
CA VAL A 88 -1.44 2.10 -38.54
C VAL A 88 -2.30 2.84 -37.51
N LEU A 89 -2.03 4.12 -37.33
CA LEU A 89 -2.76 5.06 -36.50
C LEU A 89 -3.70 5.91 -37.36
N SER A 90 -4.92 6.13 -36.85
CA SER A 90 -5.95 6.87 -37.57
C SER A 90 -6.63 7.96 -36.74
N LYS A 91 -7.85 7.70 -36.26
CA LYS A 91 -8.64 8.62 -35.45
C LYS A 91 -8.12 8.74 -34.03
N THR A 92 -7.55 7.66 -33.48
CA THR A 92 -7.07 7.59 -32.10
C THR A 92 -5.65 7.04 -32.03
N GLY A 93 -4.89 7.51 -31.05
CA GLY A 93 -3.54 7.00 -30.80
C GLY A 93 -2.80 7.77 -29.71
N THR A 94 -1.65 7.23 -29.30
CA THR A 94 -0.72 7.89 -28.38
C THR A 94 0.72 7.62 -28.80
N ILE A 95 1.57 8.64 -28.76
CA ILE A 95 3.02 8.53 -28.90
C ILE A 95 3.64 9.07 -27.60
N SER A 96 4.50 8.29 -26.96
CA SER A 96 5.15 8.65 -25.69
C SER A 96 6.62 8.26 -25.74
N PHE A 97 7.52 9.14 -25.30
CA PHE A 97 8.96 8.86 -25.30
C PHE A 97 9.71 9.81 -24.37
N TRP A 98 10.93 9.41 -24.01
CA TRP A 98 11.91 10.28 -23.36
C TRP A 98 12.92 10.76 -24.40
N PHE A 99 13.28 12.04 -24.32
CA PHE A 99 14.33 12.59 -25.18
C PHE A 99 15.21 13.60 -24.44
N LYS A 100 16.45 13.74 -24.90
CA LYS A 100 17.40 14.75 -24.44
C LYS A 100 18.15 15.34 -25.63
N ALA A 101 17.83 16.58 -25.98
CA ALA A 101 18.47 17.29 -27.10
C ALA A 101 19.85 17.85 -26.69
N LYS A 102 20.86 17.77 -27.57
CA LYS A 102 22.24 18.21 -27.24
C LYS A 102 22.46 19.71 -27.38
N ASP A 103 22.12 20.27 -28.54
CA ASP A 103 22.31 21.68 -28.91
C ASP A 103 21.05 22.29 -29.54
N VAL A 104 19.93 21.58 -29.30
CA VAL A 104 18.55 21.86 -29.72
C VAL A 104 18.41 22.35 -31.18
N PRO A 105 18.96 21.65 -32.18
CA PRO A 105 18.68 21.94 -33.58
C PRO A 105 17.30 21.37 -33.98
N GLN A 106 16.82 21.82 -35.14
CA GLN A 106 15.71 21.19 -35.84
C GLN A 106 15.98 19.69 -36.07
N GLY A 107 14.97 18.85 -35.86
CA GLY A 107 15.10 17.40 -36.06
C GLY A 107 13.86 16.60 -35.69
N GLY A 108 13.69 15.45 -36.32
CA GLY A 108 12.55 14.56 -36.12
C GLY A 108 12.70 13.59 -34.96
N LEU A 109 11.70 13.53 -34.07
CA LEU A 109 11.73 12.66 -32.90
C LEU A 109 11.09 11.30 -33.20
N VAL A 110 9.80 11.31 -33.54
CA VAL A 110 9.03 10.09 -33.91
C VAL A 110 8.02 10.49 -34.98
N GLY A 111 7.91 9.73 -36.06
CA GLY A 111 6.88 10.01 -37.04
C GLY A 111 6.78 9.07 -38.23
N TRP A 112 5.72 9.31 -39.00
CA TRP A 112 5.41 8.66 -40.27
C TRP A 112 5.44 9.70 -41.38
N SER A 113 6.44 9.59 -42.27
CA SER A 113 6.61 10.46 -43.43
C SER A 113 6.93 9.63 -44.67
N ALA A 114 6.22 9.87 -45.77
CA ALA A 114 6.39 9.15 -47.04
C ALA A 114 7.34 9.85 -48.03
N GLY A 115 7.89 11.00 -47.66
CA GLY A 115 8.71 11.84 -48.56
C GLY A 115 8.70 13.31 -48.16
N GLU A 116 9.30 14.15 -48.99
CA GLU A 116 9.39 15.59 -48.75
C GLU A 116 8.06 16.33 -48.90
N GLY A 117 7.88 17.37 -48.09
CA GLY A 117 6.73 18.26 -48.18
C GLY A 117 5.57 17.86 -47.27
N ASN A 118 4.81 18.88 -46.89
CA ASN A 118 3.66 18.81 -45.99
C ASN A 118 2.64 17.69 -46.31
N PRO A 119 2.25 17.42 -47.58
CA PRO A 119 1.30 16.35 -47.89
C PRO A 119 1.84 14.94 -47.67
N ASN A 120 3.15 14.76 -47.46
CA ASN A 120 3.80 13.47 -47.24
C ASN A 120 4.03 13.15 -45.75
N GLN A 121 3.86 14.15 -44.87
CA GLN A 121 3.81 13.95 -43.42
C GLN A 121 2.44 13.37 -43.04
N ARG A 122 2.41 12.28 -42.28
CA ARG A 122 1.15 11.68 -41.77
C ARG A 122 0.92 12.03 -40.32
N LEU A 123 1.93 11.73 -39.49
CA LEU A 123 1.94 12.03 -38.07
C LEU A 123 3.40 12.23 -37.67
N VAL A 124 3.76 13.45 -37.29
CA VAL A 124 5.15 13.83 -37.05
C VAL A 124 5.27 14.57 -35.73
N VAL A 125 6.21 14.16 -34.89
CA VAL A 125 6.66 14.90 -33.71
C VAL A 125 8.10 15.36 -33.95
N SER A 126 8.35 16.66 -33.94
CA SER A 126 9.67 17.23 -34.26
C SER A 126 9.99 18.49 -33.47
N LEU A 127 11.28 18.76 -33.31
CA LEU A 127 11.81 20.07 -32.93
C LEU A 127 12.00 20.89 -34.21
N ASN A 128 11.49 22.12 -34.24
CA ASN A 128 11.51 22.97 -35.43
C ASN A 128 12.08 24.33 -35.08
N THR A 129 12.96 24.84 -35.94
CA THR A 129 13.51 26.19 -35.86
C THR A 129 13.26 26.89 -37.18
N TYR A 130 12.54 28.00 -37.18
CA TYR A 130 12.26 28.73 -38.41
C TYR A 130 12.25 30.24 -38.21
N GLU A 131 12.57 30.96 -39.29
CA GLU A 131 12.58 32.41 -39.31
C GLU A 131 11.48 32.92 -40.22
N ARG A 132 10.78 33.98 -39.78
CA ARG A 132 9.81 34.69 -40.62
C ARG A 132 10.04 36.18 -40.55
N ASN A 133 10.15 36.80 -41.71
CA ASN A 133 10.06 38.25 -41.84
C ASN A 133 8.59 38.67 -41.82
N LYS A 134 8.16 39.42 -40.80
CA LYS A 134 6.79 39.94 -40.69
C LYS A 134 6.66 41.41 -41.10
N GLY A 135 7.60 41.92 -41.91
CA GLY A 135 7.61 43.33 -42.32
C GLY A 135 8.12 44.30 -41.23
N GLN A 136 8.32 43.84 -39.99
CA GLN A 136 8.93 44.59 -38.88
C GLN A 136 10.25 43.92 -38.39
N GLY A 137 10.92 43.18 -39.27
CA GLY A 137 12.13 42.42 -38.96
C GLY A 137 11.92 40.91 -38.96
N VAL A 138 13.04 40.20 -38.94
CA VAL A 138 13.11 38.73 -38.89
C VAL A 138 12.89 38.28 -37.45
N ARG A 139 11.88 37.42 -37.23
CA ARG A 139 11.69 36.74 -35.94
C ARG A 139 12.03 35.27 -36.10
N LYS A 140 12.93 34.78 -35.24
CA LYS A 140 13.24 33.37 -35.07
C LYS A 140 12.25 32.73 -34.10
N TRP A 141 11.78 31.53 -34.44
CA TRP A 141 10.87 30.73 -33.64
C TRP A 141 11.46 29.34 -33.45
N GLU A 142 11.24 28.79 -32.26
CA GLU A 142 11.70 27.47 -31.87
C GLU A 142 10.54 26.74 -31.20
N GLU A 143 10.16 25.57 -31.70
CA GLU A 143 8.98 24.84 -31.23
C GLU A 143 9.15 23.32 -31.24
N LEU A 144 8.60 22.67 -30.21
CA LEU A 144 8.23 21.26 -30.28
C LEU A 144 6.83 21.16 -30.89
N GLY A 145 6.76 20.60 -32.10
CA GLY A 145 5.55 20.56 -32.92
C GLY A 145 5.01 19.14 -33.08
N VAL A 146 3.68 19.03 -33.15
CA VAL A 146 2.98 17.83 -33.63
C VAL A 146 2.21 18.17 -34.89
N TYR A 147 2.46 17.42 -35.96
CA TYR A 147 1.83 17.59 -37.27
C TYR A 147 1.03 16.36 -37.65
N MET A 148 -0.22 16.55 -38.05
CA MET A 148 -1.15 15.49 -38.44
C MET A 148 -1.76 15.78 -39.83
N SER A 149 -1.84 14.76 -40.68
CA SER A 149 -2.50 14.80 -41.99
C SER A 149 -3.28 13.52 -42.28
N ASP A 150 -4.35 13.68 -43.06
CA ASP A 150 -5.13 12.58 -43.64
C ASP A 150 -4.50 12.03 -44.95
N GLY A 151 -3.36 12.58 -45.37
CA GLY A 151 -2.67 12.24 -46.62
C GLY A 151 -3.18 12.98 -47.86
N LYS A 152 -4.19 13.86 -47.72
CA LYS A 152 -4.75 14.69 -48.81
C LYS A 152 -4.70 16.18 -48.51
N LYS A 153 -4.83 16.57 -47.23
CA LYS A 153 -4.83 17.96 -46.76
C LYS A 153 -3.79 18.13 -45.65
N PHE A 154 -2.88 19.09 -45.83
CA PHE A 154 -2.01 19.61 -44.78
C PHE A 154 -2.12 21.13 -44.79
N TYR A 155 -3.09 21.67 -44.04
CA TYR A 155 -3.22 23.12 -43.84
C TYR A 155 -2.51 23.52 -42.55
N LYS A 156 -1.60 24.50 -42.63
CA LYS A 156 -0.84 25.06 -41.49
C LYS A 156 -1.72 25.50 -40.31
N ALA A 157 -3.01 25.77 -40.54
CA ALA A 157 -3.97 26.17 -39.49
C ALA A 157 -4.76 24.99 -38.88
N HIS A 158 -4.80 23.82 -39.53
CA HIS A 158 -5.72 22.72 -39.18
C HIS A 158 -5.02 21.38 -38.88
N GLY A 159 -3.73 21.23 -39.16
CA GLY A 159 -2.98 19.99 -38.87
C GLY A 159 -1.73 20.20 -38.02
N ALA A 160 -1.32 21.45 -37.78
CA ALA A 160 -0.10 21.79 -37.07
C ALA A 160 -0.44 22.33 -35.67
N TYR A 161 -0.07 21.56 -34.65
CA TYR A 161 -0.22 21.95 -33.25
C TYR A 161 1.12 22.46 -32.74
N HIS A 162 1.20 23.79 -32.61
CA HIS A 162 2.39 24.50 -32.19
C HIS A 162 2.20 25.13 -30.81
N LYS A 163 3.24 25.12 -29.99
CA LYS A 163 3.34 25.96 -28.79
C LYS A 163 4.80 26.34 -28.60
N ILE A 164 5.01 27.55 -28.08
CA ILE A 164 6.34 28.07 -27.70
C ILE A 164 6.81 27.28 -26.47
N TYR A 165 7.26 26.05 -26.70
CA TYR A 165 8.03 25.29 -25.76
C TYR A 165 9.18 24.67 -26.54
N PHE A 166 10.36 25.20 -26.27
CA PHE A 166 11.60 24.64 -26.75
C PHE A 166 12.34 24.05 -25.55
N PRO A 167 12.69 22.77 -25.60
CA PRO A 167 13.33 22.11 -24.47
C PRO A 167 14.73 22.69 -24.23
N PRO A 168 15.15 22.89 -22.97
CA PRO A 168 16.54 23.23 -22.68
C PRO A 168 17.48 22.11 -23.14
N ALA A 169 18.66 22.50 -23.63
CA ALA A 169 19.71 21.57 -23.98
C ALA A 169 20.10 20.68 -22.78
N ASP A 170 20.48 19.44 -23.08
CA ASP A 170 21.01 18.44 -22.16
C ASP A 170 20.11 18.08 -20.97
N GLN A 171 18.80 18.26 -21.10
CA GLN A 171 17.82 17.79 -20.11
C GLN A 171 16.92 16.69 -20.67
N TRP A 172 16.72 15.64 -19.87
CA TRP A 172 15.73 14.60 -20.17
C TRP A 172 14.32 15.13 -19.96
N ILE A 173 13.48 14.96 -20.97
CA ILE A 173 12.08 15.36 -20.96
C ILE A 173 11.24 14.18 -21.40
N HIS A 174 10.16 13.92 -20.67
CA HIS A 174 9.13 12.99 -21.11
C HIS A 174 8.06 13.74 -21.88
N PHE A 175 7.82 13.33 -23.11
CA PHE A 175 6.80 13.92 -23.96
C PHE A 175 5.82 12.87 -24.44
N THR A 176 4.54 13.20 -24.30
CA THR A 176 3.45 12.34 -24.75
C THR A 176 2.41 13.15 -25.52
N VAL A 177 1.99 12.65 -26.66
CA VAL A 177 0.84 13.16 -27.42
C VAL A 177 -0.25 12.09 -27.48
N THR A 178 -1.46 12.43 -27.05
CA THR A 178 -2.65 11.58 -27.22
C THR A 178 -3.63 12.27 -28.17
N PHE A 179 -4.38 11.49 -28.95
CA PHE A 179 -5.44 12.00 -29.80
C PHE A 179 -6.60 11.01 -29.86
N ASN A 180 -7.83 11.50 -29.79
CA ASN A 180 -9.04 10.68 -29.59
C ASN A 180 -10.16 10.91 -30.62
N GLY A 181 -9.89 11.70 -31.65
CA GLY A 181 -10.84 12.14 -32.67
C GLY A 181 -11.68 13.36 -32.30
N ARG A 182 -11.48 13.92 -31.10
CA ARG A 182 -12.09 15.17 -30.61
C ARG A 182 -11.01 16.17 -30.21
N SER A 183 -10.01 15.73 -29.45
CA SER A 183 -8.87 16.52 -28.99
C SER A 183 -7.54 15.85 -29.34
N VAL A 184 -6.51 16.69 -29.41
CA VAL A 184 -5.09 16.33 -29.33
C VAL A 184 -4.58 16.93 -28.02
N ASP A 185 -4.10 16.07 -27.12
CA ASP A 185 -3.61 16.43 -25.80
C ASP A 185 -2.10 16.17 -25.75
N LEU A 186 -1.35 17.19 -25.34
CA LEU A 186 0.10 17.17 -25.21
C LEU A 186 0.45 17.19 -23.72
N TYR A 187 1.28 16.25 -23.32
CA TYR A 187 1.74 16.09 -21.96
C TYR A 187 3.25 16.27 -21.92
N LYS A 188 3.70 16.97 -20.88
CA LYS A 188 5.12 17.13 -20.56
C LYS A 188 5.32 16.65 -19.15
N ASP A 189 6.27 15.75 -18.96
CA ASP A 189 6.63 15.22 -17.64
C ASP A 189 5.40 14.68 -16.89
N GLY A 190 4.56 13.94 -17.63
CA GLY A 190 3.36 13.28 -17.11
C GLY A 190 2.16 14.18 -16.85
N VAL A 191 2.29 15.51 -17.00
CA VAL A 191 1.23 16.49 -16.76
C VAL A 191 0.72 17.06 -18.08
N ILE A 192 -0.59 17.29 -18.16
CA ILE A 192 -1.17 17.92 -19.35
C ILE A 192 -0.58 19.33 -19.54
N TYR A 193 0.08 19.52 -20.68
CA TYR A 193 0.71 20.77 -21.05
C TYR A 193 -0.22 21.61 -21.93
N PHE A 194 -1.03 20.94 -22.78
CA PHE A 194 -1.93 21.61 -23.70
C PHE A 194 -2.98 20.68 -24.32
N THR A 195 -4.14 21.24 -24.65
CA THR A 195 -5.23 20.57 -25.38
C THR A 195 -5.65 21.40 -26.58
N LYS A 196 -5.83 20.76 -27.74
CA LYS A 196 -6.42 21.39 -28.93
C LYS A 196 -7.51 20.53 -29.56
N PRO A 197 -8.48 21.14 -30.26
CA PRO A 197 -9.41 20.39 -31.10
C PRO A 197 -8.67 19.59 -32.17
N GLN A 198 -9.08 18.35 -32.36
CA GLN A 198 -8.57 17.52 -33.44
C GLN A 198 -9.31 17.84 -34.74
N SER A 199 -8.67 18.61 -35.63
CA SER A 199 -9.25 19.04 -36.91
C SER A 199 -8.91 18.11 -38.08
N LEU A 200 -7.86 17.28 -37.96
CA LEU A 200 -7.47 16.27 -38.93
C LEU A 200 -7.21 14.92 -38.24
N ARG A 201 -7.40 13.83 -38.99
CA ARG A 201 -7.09 12.47 -38.54
C ARG A 201 -5.75 12.08 -39.12
N ALA A 202 -4.89 11.45 -38.33
CA ALA A 202 -3.70 10.83 -38.87
C ALA A 202 -4.12 9.74 -39.85
N ASN A 203 -3.30 9.49 -40.87
CA ASN A 203 -3.44 8.32 -41.72
C ASN A 203 -2.04 7.76 -41.98
N THR A 204 -1.54 6.92 -41.09
CA THR A 204 -0.18 6.38 -41.22
C THR A 204 -0.12 5.11 -42.08
N LYS A 205 -1.22 4.76 -42.76
CA LYS A 205 -1.29 3.58 -43.62
C LYS A 205 -0.26 3.67 -44.74
N ASP A 206 0.42 2.55 -45.01
CA ASP A 206 1.39 2.38 -46.08
C ASP A 206 2.61 3.32 -45.98
N VAL A 207 2.89 3.86 -44.80
CA VAL A 207 4.03 4.75 -44.51
C VAL A 207 4.85 4.17 -43.37
N ALA A 208 6.18 4.22 -43.49
CA ALA A 208 7.07 3.69 -42.46
C ALA A 208 7.06 4.57 -41.21
N MET A 209 7.19 3.95 -40.03
CA MET A 209 7.47 4.66 -38.79
C MET A 209 8.97 4.79 -38.59
N TRP A 210 9.43 6.00 -38.29
CA TRP A 210 10.83 6.26 -37.95
C TRP A 210 10.96 6.89 -36.55
N ILE A 211 12.06 6.54 -35.88
CA ILE A 211 12.49 7.13 -34.60
C ILE A 211 13.82 7.83 -34.83
N GLY A 212 13.96 9.07 -34.37
CA GLY A 212 15.13 9.91 -34.62
C GLY A 212 15.15 10.58 -35.99
N ARG A 213 14.12 10.35 -36.81
CA ARG A 213 13.91 11.00 -38.10
C ARG A 213 12.43 11.22 -38.37
N CYS A 214 12.11 12.35 -38.98
CA CYS A 214 10.88 12.55 -39.73
C CYS A 214 11.21 13.46 -40.92
N ILE A 215 10.44 13.42 -42.00
CA ILE A 215 10.64 14.39 -43.10
C ILE A 215 9.62 15.50 -42.90
N GLY A 216 10.04 16.49 -42.11
CA GLY A 216 9.25 17.57 -41.51
C GLY A 216 9.30 18.88 -42.31
N MET A 217 9.22 20.02 -41.60
CA MET A 217 9.38 21.34 -42.21
C MET A 217 10.81 21.60 -42.71
N GLY A 218 11.79 20.80 -42.32
CA GLY A 218 13.17 20.89 -42.78
C GLY A 218 13.57 20.01 -43.94
N GLY A 219 12.64 19.23 -44.50
CA GLY A 219 12.91 18.37 -45.65
C GLY A 219 13.81 17.17 -45.30
N ALA A 220 14.61 16.71 -46.26
CA ALA A 220 15.41 15.48 -46.12
C ALA A 220 16.41 15.46 -44.94
N GLY A 221 16.76 16.62 -44.37
CA GLY A 221 17.76 16.77 -43.30
C GLY A 221 17.22 16.75 -41.86
N ASP A 222 15.96 16.43 -41.63
CA ASP A 222 15.31 16.46 -40.31
C ASP A 222 15.66 15.25 -39.41
N TYR A 223 16.93 15.14 -39.03
CA TYR A 223 17.44 14.13 -38.10
C TYR A 223 17.61 14.71 -36.70
N PHE A 224 17.23 13.95 -35.68
CA PHE A 224 17.37 14.38 -34.30
C PHE A 224 18.81 14.23 -33.81
N LYS A 225 19.30 15.27 -33.13
CA LYS A 225 20.60 15.27 -32.46
C LYS A 225 20.43 15.23 -30.95
N GLY A 226 20.68 14.09 -30.34
CA GLY A 226 20.43 13.89 -28.92
C GLY A 226 20.29 12.44 -28.54
N LEU A 227 19.60 12.17 -27.44
CA LEU A 227 19.28 10.82 -26.98
C LEU A 227 17.78 10.60 -26.99
N LEU A 228 17.35 9.42 -27.43
CA LEU A 228 15.97 8.93 -27.32
C LEU A 228 15.94 7.67 -26.47
N ASP A 229 14.89 7.56 -25.66
CA ASP A 229 14.69 6.48 -24.71
C ASP A 229 13.20 6.15 -24.57
N GLU A 230 12.87 4.90 -24.23
CA GLU A 230 11.53 4.50 -23.79
C GLU A 230 10.37 4.84 -24.74
N VAL A 231 10.57 4.68 -26.06
CA VAL A 231 9.60 5.05 -27.10
C VAL A 231 8.42 4.06 -27.14
N ARG A 232 7.20 4.56 -27.01
CA ARG A 232 5.96 3.78 -26.96
C ARG A 232 4.90 4.35 -27.90
N ILE A 233 4.23 3.44 -28.60
CA ILE A 233 3.13 3.74 -29.51
C ILE A 233 1.89 2.97 -29.08
N TYR A 234 0.76 3.66 -28.99
CA TYR A 234 -0.54 3.06 -28.71
C TYR A 234 -1.54 3.39 -29.83
N ASN A 235 -2.38 2.42 -30.18
CA ASN A 235 -3.49 2.60 -31.14
C ASN A 235 -4.76 3.23 -30.53
N ARG A 236 -4.66 3.70 -29.28
CA ARG A 236 -5.73 4.39 -28.56
C ARG A 236 -5.19 5.63 -27.88
N ALA A 237 -6.10 6.55 -27.56
CA ALA A 237 -5.79 7.63 -26.64
C ALA A 237 -5.64 7.06 -25.21
N LEU A 238 -4.53 7.36 -24.56
CA LEU A 238 -4.36 7.12 -23.13
C LEU A 238 -5.06 8.23 -22.34
N SER A 239 -5.58 7.89 -21.16
CA SER A 239 -6.07 8.90 -20.21
C SER A 239 -4.91 9.64 -19.55
N GLU A 240 -5.20 10.79 -18.93
CA GLU A 240 -4.20 11.54 -18.15
C GLU A 240 -3.56 10.68 -17.06
N GLN A 241 -4.33 9.83 -16.37
CA GLN A 241 -3.80 8.91 -15.36
C GLN A 241 -2.87 7.86 -15.98
N GLU A 242 -3.19 7.36 -17.17
CA GLU A 242 -2.35 6.40 -17.88
C GLU A 242 -1.05 7.05 -18.41
N VAL A 243 -1.11 8.30 -18.87
CA VAL A 243 0.09 9.07 -19.28
C VAL A 243 0.97 9.39 -18.06
N TYR A 244 0.37 9.77 -16.94
CA TYR A 244 1.07 9.99 -15.69
C TYR A 244 1.73 8.69 -15.18
N ALA A 245 1.05 7.56 -15.29
CA ALA A 245 1.61 6.24 -14.94
C ALA A 245 2.76 5.77 -15.85
N ILE A 246 2.83 6.25 -17.10
CA ILE A 246 3.98 5.99 -17.98
C ILE A 246 5.17 6.88 -17.58
N TYR A 247 4.92 8.14 -17.21
CA TYR A 247 5.95 9.07 -16.73
C TYR A 247 6.57 8.62 -15.39
N MET A 248 5.75 8.12 -14.47
CA MET A 248 6.15 7.73 -13.12
C MET A 248 6.62 6.26 -13.06
N LYS A 249 7.76 5.90 -13.66
CA LYS A 249 8.37 4.55 -13.54
C LYS A 249 9.83 4.59 -13.05
N ASP A 250 10.27 3.54 -12.34
CA ASP A 250 11.70 3.19 -12.20
C ASP A 250 12.16 2.43 -13.46
N ALA A 251 13.46 2.36 -13.74
CA ALA A 251 14.01 1.78 -14.98
C ALA A 251 13.67 0.31 -15.26
N ALA A 252 13.04 -0.41 -14.32
CA ALA A 252 12.62 -1.80 -14.45
C ALA A 252 11.21 -2.09 -13.88
N GLY A 253 10.48 -1.10 -13.36
CA GLY A 253 9.17 -1.26 -12.71
C GLY A 253 9.21 -2.00 -11.36
N ARG A 254 10.32 -1.96 -10.62
CA ARG A 254 10.48 -2.74 -9.38
C ARG A 254 9.97 -2.02 -8.12
N VAL A 255 9.35 -2.78 -7.22
CA VAL A 255 8.91 -2.29 -5.92
C VAL A 255 10.11 -2.17 -4.97
N ILE A 256 10.41 -0.95 -4.56
CA ILE A 256 11.56 -0.66 -3.70
C ILE A 256 11.19 -0.41 -2.24
N TYR A 257 9.91 -0.14 -1.93
CA TYR A 257 9.42 0.06 -0.56
C TYR A 257 7.91 -0.20 -0.42
N VAL A 258 7.48 -0.76 0.72
CA VAL A 258 6.07 -0.97 1.09
C VAL A 258 5.86 -0.43 2.51
N GLY A 259 4.78 0.32 2.75
CA GLY A 259 4.49 0.87 4.08
C GLY A 259 3.00 1.12 4.37
N LYS A 260 2.54 0.87 5.60
CA LYS A 260 1.15 1.19 5.98
C LYS A 260 0.94 2.68 6.26
N ALA A 261 -0.28 3.17 6.04
CA ALA A 261 -0.68 4.55 6.37
C ALA A 261 -2.15 4.63 6.82
N LYS A 262 -2.47 5.55 7.73
CA LYS A 262 -3.88 5.94 7.99
C LYS A 262 -4.33 7.05 7.06
N ASN A 263 -3.43 7.99 6.78
CA ASN A 263 -3.64 9.12 5.88
C ASN A 263 -2.45 9.21 4.93
N LEU A 264 -2.72 9.03 3.63
CA LEU A 264 -1.68 9.05 2.60
C LEU A 264 -0.97 10.41 2.53
N ARG A 265 -1.71 11.52 2.66
CA ARG A 265 -1.14 12.87 2.61
C ARG A 265 -0.14 13.08 3.75
N SER A 266 -0.54 12.79 4.99
CA SER A 266 0.34 12.95 6.15
C SER A 266 1.55 12.01 6.07
N ARG A 267 1.34 10.77 5.59
CA ARG A 267 2.42 9.80 5.41
C ARG A 267 3.42 10.25 4.34
N ALA A 268 2.94 10.66 3.17
CA ALA A 268 3.80 11.14 2.09
C ALA A 268 4.58 12.38 2.53
N ALA A 269 3.91 13.36 3.15
CA ALA A 269 4.54 14.58 3.66
C ALA A 269 5.66 14.28 4.68
N SER A 270 5.54 13.21 5.48
CA SER A 270 6.55 12.86 6.49
C SER A 270 7.93 12.56 5.90
N TYR A 271 8.00 12.10 4.64
CA TYR A 271 9.27 11.81 3.96
C TYR A 271 9.99 13.07 3.42
N PHE A 272 9.30 14.22 3.37
CA PHE A 272 9.85 15.49 2.86
C PHE A 272 10.12 16.51 3.97
N LEU A 273 10.00 16.11 5.24
CA LEU A 273 10.38 16.94 6.37
C LEU A 273 11.90 17.06 6.47
N LYS A 274 12.38 18.15 7.07
CA LYS A 274 13.83 18.39 7.25
C LYS A 274 14.54 17.22 7.94
N ALA A 275 13.93 16.65 8.99
CA ALA A 275 14.45 15.48 9.69
C ALA A 275 14.54 14.22 8.80
N ALA A 276 13.68 14.09 7.78
CA ALA A 276 13.71 12.96 6.85
C ALA A 276 14.82 13.10 5.79
N ALA A 277 15.22 14.34 5.46
CA ALA A 277 16.37 14.62 4.60
C ALA A 277 17.72 14.36 5.30
N GLU A 278 17.74 14.44 6.63
CA GLU A 278 18.92 14.14 7.46
C GLU A 278 19.13 12.63 7.64
N ASP A 279 18.08 11.81 7.57
CA ASP A 279 18.18 10.35 7.59
C ASP A 279 18.67 9.81 6.24
N GLN A 280 19.87 9.21 6.20
CA GLN A 280 20.49 8.73 4.96
C GLN A 280 19.63 7.70 4.21
N ARG A 281 18.91 6.82 4.92
CA ARG A 281 18.05 5.80 4.29
C ARG A 281 16.85 6.46 3.64
N THR A 282 16.16 7.33 4.37
CA THR A 282 14.98 8.04 3.88
C THR A 282 15.35 8.99 2.73
N ALA A 283 16.46 9.71 2.83
CA ALA A 283 16.95 10.55 1.75
C ALA A 283 17.26 9.76 0.46
N ARG A 284 17.86 8.56 0.58
CA ARG A 284 18.09 7.65 -0.56
C ARG A 284 16.79 7.06 -1.11
N LEU A 285 15.87 6.65 -0.24
CA LEU A 285 14.54 6.18 -0.62
C LEU A 285 13.82 7.27 -1.42
N VAL A 286 13.73 8.50 -0.90
CA VAL A 286 13.06 9.63 -1.57
C VAL A 286 13.71 9.95 -2.91
N ARG A 287 15.04 9.80 -3.03
CA ARG A 287 15.76 9.97 -4.30
C ARG A 287 15.45 8.87 -5.32
N ASP A 288 15.25 7.65 -4.86
CA ASP A 288 15.00 6.47 -5.71
C ASP A 288 13.51 6.30 -6.06
N VAL A 289 12.60 6.82 -5.22
CA VAL A 289 11.15 6.77 -5.45
C VAL A 289 10.78 7.58 -6.69
N ARG A 290 10.17 6.90 -7.66
CA ARG A 290 9.65 7.50 -8.90
C ARG A 290 8.13 7.53 -8.96
N ASP A 291 7.46 6.62 -8.24
CA ASP A 291 6.01 6.53 -8.17
C ASP A 291 5.52 5.99 -6.83
N ILE A 292 4.25 6.26 -6.52
CA ILE A 292 3.57 5.81 -5.32
C ILE A 292 2.18 5.32 -5.71
N ASP A 293 1.94 4.03 -5.51
CA ASP A 293 0.61 3.43 -5.60
C ASP A 293 0.05 3.15 -4.19
N TYR A 294 -1.21 2.74 -4.10
CA TYR A 294 -1.84 2.36 -2.85
C TYR A 294 -2.88 1.26 -3.02
N LEU A 295 -3.01 0.44 -1.99
CA LEU A 295 -4.10 -0.52 -1.86
C LEU A 295 -5.03 -0.04 -0.75
N GLU A 296 -6.32 0.12 -1.03
CA GLU A 296 -7.29 0.35 0.03
C GLU A 296 -7.38 -0.90 0.91
N ALA A 297 -7.21 -0.73 2.22
CA ALA A 297 -7.51 -1.77 3.20
C ALA A 297 -8.81 -1.41 3.92
N GLU A 298 -9.60 -2.42 4.21
CA GLU A 298 -10.89 -2.23 4.88
C GLU A 298 -10.68 -1.88 6.37
N SER A 299 -9.57 -2.31 6.98
CA SER A 299 -9.21 -2.04 8.38
C SER A 299 -7.70 -1.84 8.59
N GLU A 300 -7.29 -1.33 9.76
CA GLU A 300 -5.86 -1.22 10.11
C GLU A 300 -5.19 -2.60 10.25
N VAL A 301 -5.95 -3.62 10.66
CA VAL A 301 -5.47 -5.02 10.72
C VAL A 301 -5.22 -5.55 9.32
N ASP A 302 -6.15 -5.33 8.39
CA ASP A 302 -5.97 -5.71 6.98
C ASP A 302 -4.76 -4.99 6.37
N ALA A 303 -4.58 -3.70 6.69
CA ALA A 303 -3.43 -2.93 6.23
C ALA A 303 -2.10 -3.53 6.69
N LEU A 304 -2.02 -3.91 7.97
CA LEU A 304 -0.85 -4.55 8.56
C LEU A 304 -0.55 -5.92 7.94
N LEU A 305 -1.58 -6.73 7.68
CA LEU A 305 -1.44 -8.06 7.08
C LEU A 305 -1.02 -7.97 5.60
N ILE A 306 -1.62 -7.05 4.84
CA ILE A 306 -1.26 -6.78 3.45
C ILE A 306 0.19 -6.29 3.36
N GLU A 307 0.58 -5.33 4.20
CA GLU A 307 1.98 -4.85 4.27
C GLU A 307 2.97 -6.00 4.51
N ALA A 308 2.73 -6.81 5.55
CA ALA A 308 3.61 -7.93 5.89
C ALA A 308 3.71 -8.98 4.77
N ARG A 309 2.59 -9.28 4.12
CA ARG A 309 2.54 -10.19 2.97
C ARG A 309 3.33 -9.63 1.79
N LEU A 310 3.10 -8.37 1.42
CA LEU A 310 3.78 -7.74 0.29
C LEU A 310 5.28 -7.63 0.53
N ILE A 311 5.72 -7.30 1.75
CA ILE A 311 7.15 -7.30 2.09
C ILE A 311 7.74 -8.69 1.93
N LYS A 312 7.03 -9.75 2.37
CA LYS A 312 7.48 -11.13 2.23
C LYS A 312 7.54 -11.59 0.77
N ASP A 313 6.51 -11.28 -0.01
CA ASP A 313 6.36 -11.78 -1.38
C ASP A 313 7.28 -11.02 -2.35
N ILE A 314 7.55 -9.73 -2.08
CA ILE A 314 8.29 -8.82 -2.98
C ILE A 314 9.75 -8.62 -2.55
N LEU A 315 10.02 -8.71 -1.24
CA LEU A 315 11.32 -8.40 -0.62
C LEU A 315 11.90 -7.04 -1.08
N PRO A 316 11.21 -5.91 -0.82
CA PRO A 316 11.64 -4.62 -1.34
C PRO A 316 12.96 -4.14 -0.75
N LYS A 317 13.85 -3.61 -1.61
CA LYS A 317 15.18 -3.11 -1.26
C LYS A 317 15.21 -2.26 0.02
N TYR A 318 14.37 -1.24 0.09
CA TYR A 318 14.36 -0.31 1.23
C TYR A 318 13.55 -0.82 2.42
N ASN A 319 12.84 -1.95 2.33
CA ASN A 319 12.30 -2.63 3.52
C ASN A 319 13.36 -3.49 4.23
N ILE A 320 14.52 -3.72 3.60
CA ILE A 320 15.48 -4.78 4.01
C ILE A 320 16.92 -4.26 4.22
N ASP A 321 17.35 -3.16 3.60
CA ASP A 321 18.76 -2.75 3.66
C ASP A 321 19.11 -1.78 4.82
N LEU A 322 19.74 -2.35 5.84
CA LEU A 322 21.00 -1.95 6.51
C LEU A 322 20.95 -2.02 8.05
N ARG A 323 21.60 -3.10 8.55
CA ARG A 323 22.39 -3.17 9.80
C ARG A 323 21.66 -2.82 11.09
N ASP A 324 21.02 -3.83 11.66
CA ASP A 324 21.02 -4.13 13.09
C ASP A 324 20.55 -5.59 13.23
N ASP A 325 21.07 -6.32 14.22
CA ASP A 325 20.65 -7.67 14.66
C ASP A 325 19.18 -7.73 15.16
N LYS A 326 18.27 -6.96 14.57
CA LYS A 326 16.87 -6.87 14.96
C LYS A 326 16.09 -7.96 14.25
N SER A 327 15.97 -9.09 14.94
CA SER A 327 15.05 -10.17 14.59
C SER A 327 13.61 -9.65 14.46
N PHE A 328 13.05 -9.74 13.25
CA PHE A 328 11.71 -9.23 12.94
C PHE A 328 10.65 -10.07 13.64
N PRO A 329 9.56 -9.46 14.14
CA PRO A 329 8.46 -10.21 14.70
C PRO A 329 7.63 -10.92 13.61
N TYR A 330 7.26 -12.16 13.92
CA TYR A 330 6.36 -13.01 13.15
C TYR A 330 5.19 -13.42 14.02
N LEU A 331 4.04 -13.58 13.37
CA LEU A 331 2.93 -14.36 13.91
C LEU A 331 3.16 -15.81 13.53
N GLU A 332 3.23 -16.68 14.52
CA GLU A 332 3.43 -18.12 14.32
C GLU A 332 2.19 -18.90 14.76
N ILE A 333 1.83 -19.92 13.99
CA ILE A 333 0.78 -20.88 14.35
C ILE A 333 1.41 -22.27 14.42
N HIS A 334 1.38 -22.91 15.58
CA HIS A 334 1.98 -24.24 15.82
C HIS A 334 1.08 -25.35 15.30
N THR A 335 1.12 -25.59 13.98
CA THR A 335 0.16 -26.47 13.29
C THR A 335 0.28 -27.95 13.63
N ARG A 336 1.39 -28.37 14.26
CA ARG A 336 1.61 -29.75 14.70
C ARG A 336 0.92 -30.10 16.02
N GLU A 337 0.52 -29.12 16.82
CA GLU A 337 -0.18 -29.38 18.08
C GLU A 337 -1.61 -29.87 17.83
N GLU A 338 -2.17 -30.61 18.78
CA GLU A 338 -3.59 -31.01 18.76
C GLU A 338 -4.51 -29.79 18.82
N TYR A 339 -4.10 -28.78 19.59
CA TYR A 339 -4.75 -27.49 19.70
C TYR A 339 -3.74 -26.39 19.32
N PRO A 340 -3.63 -26.03 18.02
CA PRO A 340 -2.60 -25.10 17.54
C PRO A 340 -2.59 -23.77 18.29
N ARG A 341 -1.50 -23.47 19.00
CA ARG A 341 -1.31 -22.15 19.61
C ARG A 341 -0.88 -21.11 18.59
N VAL A 342 -1.33 -19.88 18.79
CA VAL A 342 -0.91 -18.70 18.02
C VAL A 342 0.01 -17.88 18.89
N GLY A 343 1.14 -17.46 18.33
CA GLY A 343 2.20 -16.79 19.08
C GLY A 343 2.86 -15.65 18.32
N PHE A 344 3.68 -14.93 19.06
CA PHE A 344 4.61 -13.94 18.55
C PHE A 344 6.02 -14.51 18.71
N THR A 345 6.79 -14.56 17.64
CA THR A 345 8.21 -14.95 17.71
C THR A 345 9.07 -13.95 16.95
N ARG A 346 10.32 -13.78 17.37
CA ARG A 346 11.35 -13.13 16.54
C ARG A 346 12.35 -14.14 15.95
N GLU A 347 12.30 -15.37 16.42
CA GLU A 347 13.16 -16.48 16.00
C GLU A 347 12.25 -17.53 15.35
N PRO A 348 11.89 -17.35 14.07
CA PRO A 348 11.01 -18.28 13.37
C PRO A 348 11.66 -19.67 13.27
N LYS A 349 10.87 -20.72 13.51
CA LYS A 349 11.30 -22.10 13.29
C LYS A 349 10.93 -22.57 11.88
N ASP A 350 11.84 -23.25 11.22
CA ASP A 350 11.64 -23.76 9.85
C ASP A 350 10.63 -24.92 9.76
N ARG A 351 10.34 -25.61 10.86
CA ARG A 351 9.49 -26.81 10.89
C ARG A 351 8.44 -26.75 11.99
N GLY A 352 7.20 -27.12 11.62
CA GLY A 352 6.09 -27.32 12.56
C GLY A 352 5.26 -26.07 12.88
N THR A 353 5.62 -24.93 12.29
CA THR A 353 4.93 -23.65 12.45
C THR A 353 4.57 -23.05 11.10
N LYS A 354 3.39 -22.45 11.00
CA LYS A 354 3.01 -21.58 9.88
C LYS A 354 3.29 -20.14 10.27
N LEU A 355 4.12 -19.45 9.48
CA LEU A 355 4.63 -18.12 9.78
C LEU A 355 4.00 -17.06 8.88
N TYR A 356 3.53 -15.99 9.50
CA TYR A 356 3.01 -14.78 8.87
C TYR A 356 3.90 -13.60 9.31
N GLY A 357 4.30 -12.73 8.38
CA GLY A 357 5.34 -11.72 8.60
C GLY A 357 6.42 -11.76 7.52
N PRO A 358 7.48 -10.94 7.65
CA PRO A 358 7.86 -10.15 8.83
C PRO A 358 6.97 -8.91 9.04
N PHE A 359 6.73 -8.54 10.31
CA PHE A 359 6.00 -7.30 10.65
C PHE A 359 6.95 -6.18 11.06
N LEU A 360 6.75 -4.97 10.54
CA LEU A 360 7.60 -3.81 10.84
C LEU A 360 7.33 -3.20 12.24
N ASN A 361 6.09 -3.28 12.72
CA ASN A 361 5.67 -2.72 14.01
C ASN A 361 5.25 -3.85 14.98
N PRO A 362 6.12 -4.23 15.94
CA PRO A 362 5.78 -5.22 16.95
C PRO A 362 4.53 -4.86 17.78
N ARG A 363 4.33 -3.58 18.12
CA ARG A 363 3.16 -3.13 18.91
C ARG A 363 1.87 -3.29 18.10
N GLY A 364 1.89 -2.91 16.83
CA GLY A 364 0.77 -3.11 15.91
C GLY A 364 0.41 -4.60 15.75
N LEU A 365 1.41 -5.48 15.65
CA LEU A 365 1.18 -6.92 15.62
C LEU A 365 0.52 -7.43 16.91
N ARG A 366 0.98 -6.98 18.07
CA ARG A 366 0.36 -7.33 19.36
C ARG A 366 -1.10 -6.89 19.40
N GLY A 367 -1.39 -5.66 18.96
CA GLY A 367 -2.75 -5.13 18.80
C GLY A 367 -3.63 -6.00 17.89
N ALA A 368 -3.09 -6.37 16.72
CA ALA A 368 -3.80 -7.22 15.77
C ALA A 368 -4.11 -8.61 16.34
N ILE A 369 -3.16 -9.23 17.05
CA ILE A 369 -3.39 -10.53 17.72
C ILE A 369 -4.57 -10.43 18.70
N GLN A 370 -4.70 -9.35 19.48
CA GLN A 370 -5.83 -9.19 20.43
C GLN A 370 -7.17 -9.19 19.72
N VAL A 371 -7.23 -8.41 18.64
CA VAL A 371 -8.43 -8.23 17.84
C VAL A 371 -8.84 -9.56 17.20
N LEU A 372 -7.88 -10.26 16.60
CA LEU A 372 -8.09 -11.58 16.01
C LEU A 372 -8.48 -12.62 17.06
N GLN A 373 -7.93 -12.53 18.27
CA GLN A 373 -8.22 -13.44 19.36
C GLN A 373 -9.66 -13.28 19.87
N LYS A 374 -10.22 -12.07 19.88
CA LYS A 374 -11.65 -11.84 20.16
C LYS A 374 -12.58 -12.47 19.11
N ILE A 375 -12.12 -12.58 17.87
CA ILE A 375 -12.91 -13.11 16.75
C ILE A 375 -12.80 -14.64 16.70
N PHE A 376 -11.58 -15.16 16.63
CA PHE A 376 -11.29 -16.57 16.36
C PHE A 376 -11.02 -17.40 17.63
N ARG A 377 -11.03 -16.76 18.82
CA ARG A 377 -10.95 -17.41 20.15
C ARG A 377 -9.80 -18.42 20.31
N PHE A 378 -8.68 -18.15 19.66
CA PHE A 378 -7.50 -19.02 19.70
C PHE A 378 -6.71 -18.86 21.00
N ARG A 379 -5.82 -19.82 21.28
CA ARG A 379 -4.98 -19.84 22.48
C ARG A 379 -3.62 -19.22 22.20
N THR A 380 -3.07 -18.54 23.20
CA THR A 380 -1.70 -18.00 23.20
C THR A 380 -0.83 -18.56 24.33
N CYS A 381 -1.41 -19.39 25.23
CA CYS A 381 -0.67 -20.02 26.33
C CYS A 381 0.26 -21.13 25.84
N SER A 382 1.31 -21.41 26.61
CA SER A 382 2.34 -22.42 26.33
C SER A 382 2.03 -23.82 26.89
N LEU A 383 0.81 -24.06 27.38
CA LEU A 383 0.41 -25.37 27.94
C LEU A 383 0.52 -26.48 26.90
N ASP A 384 1.00 -27.65 27.28
CA ASP A 384 0.86 -28.82 26.43
C ASP A 384 -0.55 -29.41 26.62
N ILE A 385 -1.34 -29.44 25.54
CA ILE A 385 -2.74 -29.86 25.58
C ILE A 385 -2.90 -31.01 24.59
N SER A 386 -3.21 -32.19 25.13
CA SER A 386 -3.59 -33.36 24.36
C SER A 386 -4.85 -33.98 24.95
N ASP A 387 -5.64 -34.62 24.10
CA ASP A 387 -6.87 -35.34 24.53
C ASP A 387 -6.54 -36.54 25.43
N SER A 388 -5.30 -37.03 25.38
CA SER A 388 -4.79 -38.12 26.21
C SER A 388 -4.44 -37.73 27.66
N ASN A 389 -4.50 -36.43 28.00
CA ASN A 389 -4.09 -35.94 29.32
C ASN A 389 -5.30 -35.73 30.26
N GLU A 390 -5.55 -36.70 31.14
CA GLU A 390 -6.69 -36.70 32.08
C GLU A 390 -6.74 -35.47 33.01
N ARG A 391 -5.59 -34.81 33.24
CA ARG A 391 -5.51 -33.61 34.10
C ARG A 391 -6.23 -32.38 33.52
N GLY A 392 -6.53 -32.36 32.22
CA GLY A 392 -7.19 -31.21 31.58
C GLY A 392 -8.61 -30.96 32.11
N GLN A 393 -9.35 -32.01 32.49
CA GLN A 393 -10.77 -31.88 32.93
C GLN A 393 -10.93 -31.00 34.18
N TRP A 394 -9.92 -30.97 35.04
CA TRP A 394 -9.91 -30.19 36.29
C TRP A 394 -9.17 -28.86 36.16
N PHE A 395 -8.60 -28.58 34.99
CA PHE A 395 -7.81 -27.37 34.77
C PHE A 395 -8.70 -26.14 34.65
N ARG A 396 -8.60 -25.20 35.60
CA ARG A 396 -9.38 -23.97 35.57
C ARG A 396 -8.98 -23.10 34.36
N PRO A 397 -9.91 -22.75 33.45
CA PRO A 397 -9.62 -21.88 32.32
C PRO A 397 -9.10 -20.50 32.76
N CYS A 398 -8.17 -19.95 31.98
CA CYS A 398 -7.57 -18.66 32.27
C CYS A 398 -8.53 -17.49 32.01
N LEU A 399 -8.08 -16.26 32.33
CA LEU A 399 -8.83 -15.04 32.11
C LEU A 399 -9.32 -14.88 30.66
N LEU A 400 -8.51 -15.28 29.67
CA LEU A 400 -8.86 -15.19 28.25
C LEU A 400 -10.16 -15.95 27.92
N HIS A 401 -10.44 -17.06 28.60
CA HIS A 401 -11.72 -17.75 28.44
C HIS A 401 -12.87 -16.94 29.05
N SER A 402 -12.67 -16.39 30.26
CA SER A 402 -13.69 -15.58 30.95
C SER A 402 -14.09 -14.33 30.15
N ILE A 403 -13.18 -13.78 29.34
CA ILE A 403 -13.42 -12.61 28.49
C ILE A 403 -13.70 -13.00 27.01
N GLN A 404 -14.02 -14.27 26.74
CA GLN A 404 -14.36 -14.81 25.42
C GLN A 404 -13.29 -14.64 24.32
N GLN A 405 -12.02 -14.67 24.70
CA GLN A 405 -10.86 -14.62 23.81
C GLN A 405 -10.21 -16.01 23.61
N CYS A 406 -10.64 -17.03 24.35
CA CYS A 406 -10.15 -18.39 24.18
C CYS A 406 -11.29 -19.40 24.37
N SER A 407 -11.42 -20.36 23.45
CA SER A 407 -12.41 -21.45 23.55
C SER A 407 -12.06 -22.52 24.61
N ALA A 408 -11.05 -22.27 25.45
CA ALA A 408 -10.60 -23.11 26.56
C ALA A 408 -10.38 -24.60 26.21
N PRO A 409 -9.51 -24.91 25.22
CA PRO A 409 -9.12 -26.30 24.95
C PRO A 409 -8.41 -26.95 26.16
N CYS A 410 -7.82 -26.16 27.06
CA CYS A 410 -7.15 -26.66 28.28
C CYS A 410 -8.09 -27.37 29.26
N ASN A 411 -9.40 -27.15 29.15
CA ASN A 411 -10.43 -27.81 29.93
C ASN A 411 -11.43 -28.57 29.03
N PHE A 412 -11.04 -28.90 27.79
CA PHE A 412 -11.86 -29.65 26.84
C PHE A 412 -13.25 -29.02 26.56
N ARG A 413 -13.37 -27.68 26.66
CA ARG A 413 -14.63 -26.97 26.35
C ARG A 413 -14.94 -26.88 24.86
N ILE A 414 -14.02 -27.31 24.02
CA ILE A 414 -14.13 -27.36 22.56
C ILE A 414 -13.43 -28.62 22.04
N SER A 415 -14.05 -29.27 21.06
CA SER A 415 -13.45 -30.43 20.39
C SER A 415 -12.21 -30.03 19.57
N LYS A 416 -11.31 -30.98 19.34
CA LYS A 416 -10.13 -30.82 18.49
C LYS A 416 -10.50 -30.40 17.06
N GLU A 417 -11.56 -30.99 16.52
CA GLU A 417 -12.04 -30.77 15.15
C GLU A 417 -12.59 -29.35 14.96
N GLU A 418 -13.41 -28.89 15.91
CA GLU A 418 -13.95 -27.53 15.91
C GLU A 418 -12.85 -26.50 16.13
N TYR A 419 -11.95 -26.72 17.09
CA TYR A 419 -10.84 -25.81 17.32
C TYR A 419 -9.95 -25.67 16.08
N ARG A 420 -9.65 -26.78 15.39
CA ARG A 420 -8.92 -26.74 14.12
C ARG A 420 -9.72 -26.03 13.02
N LYS A 421 -11.05 -26.07 13.05
CA LYS A 421 -11.89 -25.30 12.11
C LYS A 421 -11.69 -23.79 12.33
N ASP A 422 -11.68 -23.34 13.57
CA ASP A 422 -11.44 -21.93 13.91
C ASP A 422 -10.03 -21.47 13.49
N ILE A 423 -9.01 -22.31 13.73
CA ILE A 423 -7.64 -22.04 13.27
C ILE A 423 -7.56 -22.00 11.73
N ARG A 424 -8.28 -22.85 11.00
CA ARG A 424 -8.34 -22.79 9.53
C ARG A 424 -9.00 -21.50 9.04
N ARG A 425 -10.05 -21.02 9.72
CA ARG A 425 -10.68 -19.72 9.41
C ARG A 425 -9.71 -18.56 9.65
N LEU A 426 -8.99 -18.57 10.78
CA LEU A 426 -7.91 -17.62 11.05
C LEU A 426 -6.86 -17.65 9.94
N GLN A 427 -6.39 -18.83 9.53
CA GLN A 427 -5.41 -18.96 8.45
C GLN A 427 -5.94 -18.41 7.11
N LYS A 428 -7.19 -18.72 6.73
CA LYS A 428 -7.83 -18.15 5.54
C LYS A 428 -7.90 -16.62 5.61
N PHE A 429 -8.25 -16.08 6.79
CA PHE A 429 -8.28 -14.64 7.03
C PHE A 429 -6.89 -14.01 6.85
N LEU A 430 -5.86 -14.55 7.48
CA LEU A 430 -4.47 -14.09 7.37
C LEU A 430 -3.89 -14.22 5.96
N GLU A 431 -4.41 -15.13 5.13
CA GLU A 431 -4.08 -15.26 3.71
C GLU A 431 -4.80 -14.23 2.81
N GLY A 432 -5.59 -13.33 3.39
CA GLY A 432 -6.37 -12.31 2.66
C GLY A 432 -7.65 -12.84 2.02
N LYS A 433 -8.09 -14.07 2.35
CA LYS A 433 -9.31 -14.69 1.79
C LYS A 433 -10.57 -14.29 2.57
N ARG A 434 -10.71 -13.01 2.93
CA ARG A 434 -11.83 -12.47 3.73
C ARG A 434 -13.19 -12.66 3.06
N LYS A 435 -13.36 -12.23 1.80
CA LYS A 435 -14.65 -12.35 1.09
C LYS A 435 -15.12 -13.81 0.95
N PRO A 436 -14.27 -14.77 0.51
CA PRO A 436 -14.63 -16.19 0.51
C PRO A 436 -14.98 -16.71 1.90
N LEU A 437 -14.21 -16.33 2.93
CA LEU A 437 -14.46 -16.74 4.32
C LEU A 437 -15.83 -16.26 4.82
N LEU A 438 -16.16 -14.98 4.62
CA LEU A 438 -17.45 -14.43 5.02
C LEU A 438 -18.62 -15.11 4.30
N LYS A 439 -18.46 -15.42 3.01
CA LYS A 439 -19.48 -16.16 2.25
C LYS A 439 -19.70 -17.56 2.81
N GLU A 440 -18.62 -18.27 3.15
CA GLU A 440 -18.66 -19.60 3.78
C GLU A 440 -19.35 -19.53 5.15
N MET A 441 -18.95 -18.59 6.01
CA MET A 441 -19.53 -18.43 7.34
C MET A 441 -21.03 -18.06 7.30
N ARG A 442 -21.45 -17.20 6.37
CA ARG A 442 -22.87 -16.85 6.18
C ARG A 442 -23.70 -18.07 5.79
N ARG A 443 -23.19 -18.90 4.88
CA ARG A 443 -23.85 -20.15 4.48
C ARG A 443 -23.97 -21.13 5.65
N GLU A 444 -22.92 -21.26 6.47
CA GLU A 444 -22.95 -22.12 7.66
C GLU A 444 -23.93 -21.60 8.72
N MET A 445 -24.01 -20.27 8.89
CA MET A 445 -24.96 -19.62 9.79
C MET A 445 -26.41 -19.87 9.35
N GLU A 446 -26.71 -19.73 8.06
CA GLU A 446 -28.03 -20.02 7.49
C GLU A 446 -28.40 -21.50 7.67
N ALA A 447 -27.48 -22.42 7.35
CA ALA A 447 -27.70 -23.85 7.53
C ALA A 447 -27.92 -24.24 9.01
N ALA A 448 -27.21 -23.61 9.95
CA ALA A 448 -27.43 -23.83 11.38
C ALA A 448 -28.81 -23.33 11.82
N ALA A 449 -29.26 -22.18 11.29
CA ALA A 449 -30.59 -21.64 11.56
C ALA A 449 -31.71 -22.54 11.00
N GLU A 450 -31.55 -23.04 9.76
CA GLU A 450 -32.49 -24.01 9.15
C GLU A 450 -32.60 -25.30 9.98
N GLN A 451 -31.48 -25.77 10.53
CA GLN A 451 -31.42 -26.94 11.41
C GLN A 451 -31.81 -26.64 12.86
N ARG A 452 -32.34 -25.44 13.16
CA ARG A 452 -32.76 -24.99 14.50
C ARG A 452 -31.64 -24.98 15.55
N ARG A 453 -30.36 -24.89 15.12
CA ARG A 453 -29.18 -24.74 15.97
C ARG A 453 -28.89 -23.25 16.24
N PHE A 454 -29.79 -22.59 16.98
CA PHE A 454 -29.79 -21.13 17.14
C PHE A 454 -28.55 -20.57 17.84
N GLU A 455 -27.98 -21.28 18.82
CA GLU A 455 -26.77 -20.83 19.52
C GLU A 455 -25.56 -20.78 18.59
N GLU A 456 -25.43 -21.76 17.70
CA GLU A 456 -24.37 -21.81 16.70
C GLU A 456 -24.56 -20.72 15.64
N ALA A 457 -25.79 -20.53 15.17
CA ALA A 457 -26.11 -19.45 14.24
C ALA A 457 -25.83 -18.06 14.87
N ALA A 458 -26.18 -17.85 16.13
CA ALA A 458 -25.90 -16.60 16.85
C ALA A 458 -24.39 -16.35 16.98
N ARG A 459 -23.62 -17.37 17.36
CA ARG A 459 -22.14 -17.29 17.41
C ARG A 459 -21.55 -16.93 16.04
N LEU A 460 -21.96 -17.60 14.96
CA LEU A 460 -21.47 -17.32 13.61
C LEU A 460 -21.83 -15.91 13.15
N ARG A 461 -23.06 -15.44 13.46
CA ARG A 461 -23.49 -14.07 13.20
C ARG A 461 -22.58 -13.07 13.90
N ASP A 462 -22.31 -13.27 15.18
CA ASP A 462 -21.50 -12.36 15.99
C ASP A 462 -20.04 -12.36 15.51
N GLU A 463 -19.50 -13.51 15.09
CA GLU A 463 -18.18 -13.61 14.45
C GLU A 463 -18.14 -12.87 13.10
N ILE A 464 -19.16 -13.03 12.25
CA ILE A 464 -19.29 -12.30 10.97
C ILE A 464 -19.32 -10.79 11.23
N GLN A 465 -20.15 -10.33 12.17
CA GLN A 465 -20.23 -8.93 12.55
C GLN A 465 -18.91 -8.42 13.13
N ALA A 466 -18.19 -9.22 13.90
CA ALA A 466 -16.88 -8.85 14.43
C ALA A 466 -15.81 -8.73 13.33
N ILE A 467 -15.86 -9.59 12.30
CA ILE A 467 -14.98 -9.48 11.12
C ILE A 467 -15.37 -8.26 10.27
N GLU A 468 -16.64 -7.94 10.15
CA GLU A 468 -17.11 -6.80 9.35
C GLU A 468 -16.82 -5.46 10.04
N SER A 469 -17.01 -5.40 11.36
CA SER A 469 -16.72 -4.23 12.21
C SER A 469 -15.24 -4.00 12.51
N LEU A 470 -14.34 -4.85 11.99
CA LEU A 470 -12.89 -4.56 11.99
C LEU A 470 -12.57 -3.21 11.37
N ASN A 471 -13.41 -2.75 10.45
CA ASN A 471 -13.29 -1.46 9.76
C ASN A 471 -13.55 -0.27 10.71
N ASP A 472 -14.32 -0.46 11.78
CA ASP A 472 -14.76 0.59 12.71
C ASP A 472 -13.90 0.65 13.99
N ARG A 473 -13.05 -0.36 14.22
CA ARG A 473 -12.16 -0.39 15.39
C ARG A 473 -11.02 0.61 15.16
N GLY A 474 -10.94 1.60 16.07
CA GLY A 474 -9.92 2.65 16.08
C GLY A 474 -8.49 2.13 16.22
N GLU A 475 -7.55 3.04 16.51
CA GLU A 475 -6.12 2.82 16.37
C GLU A 475 -5.60 1.55 17.09
N LEU A 476 -4.90 0.67 16.38
CA LEU A 476 -4.25 -0.52 16.96
C LEU A 476 -3.21 -0.16 18.04
N GLU A 477 -2.77 1.10 18.08
CA GLU A 477 -1.74 1.61 19.01
C GLU A 477 -2.32 2.09 20.34
N THR A 478 -3.58 2.52 20.41
CA THR A 478 -4.20 3.07 21.63
C THR A 478 -4.85 2.02 22.53
N HIS A 479 -5.02 0.78 22.06
CA HIS A 479 -5.78 -0.26 22.78
C HIS A 479 -5.03 -1.58 23.00
N VAL A 480 -3.68 -1.57 23.02
CA VAL A 480 -2.92 -2.79 23.36
C VAL A 480 -3.08 -3.09 24.84
N GLN A 481 -4.03 -3.96 25.20
CA GLN A 481 -4.15 -4.48 26.56
C GLN A 481 -2.94 -5.37 26.87
N PRO A 482 -2.22 -5.19 27.99
CA PRO A 482 -1.05 -6.01 28.32
C PRO A 482 -1.33 -7.53 28.35
N GLU A 483 -2.59 -7.92 28.49
CA GLU A 483 -3.11 -9.27 28.72
C GLU A 483 -2.93 -10.27 27.56
N VAL A 484 -2.65 -9.82 26.33
CA VAL A 484 -2.65 -10.72 25.16
C VAL A 484 -1.43 -11.63 25.05
N PHE A 485 -0.36 -11.27 25.74
CA PHE A 485 0.70 -12.21 26.01
C PHE A 485 0.53 -12.67 27.44
N PRO A 486 0.55 -13.98 27.73
CA PRO A 486 0.57 -14.45 29.10
C PRO A 486 1.81 -13.85 29.78
N ILE A 487 1.59 -12.78 30.54
CA ILE A 487 2.55 -12.27 31.50
C ILE A 487 2.54 -13.33 32.58
N ASP A 488 3.65 -14.04 32.73
CA ASP A 488 3.87 -14.88 33.91
C ASP A 488 3.64 -14.00 35.15
N PRO A 489 2.60 -14.26 35.96
CA PRO A 489 2.24 -13.41 37.09
C PRO A 489 3.42 -13.18 38.03
N LYS A 490 4.30 -14.18 38.20
CA LYS A 490 5.51 -14.05 39.01
C LYS A 490 6.49 -13.04 38.43
N LYS A 491 6.72 -13.07 37.11
CA LYS A 491 7.54 -12.06 36.41
C LYS A 491 6.90 -10.68 36.43
N GLY A 492 5.57 -10.60 36.28
CA GLY A 492 4.81 -9.35 36.35
C GLY A 492 4.97 -8.65 37.70
N LEU A 493 4.76 -9.39 38.79
CA LEU A 493 4.92 -8.90 40.16
C LEU A 493 6.37 -8.48 40.48
N ALA A 494 7.36 -9.25 40.02
CA ALA A 494 8.78 -8.87 40.17
C ALA A 494 9.12 -7.58 39.39
N GLY A 495 8.48 -7.36 38.24
CA GLY A 495 8.55 -6.11 37.49
C GLY A 495 7.94 -4.93 38.25
N LEU A 496 6.73 -5.12 38.79
CA LEU A 496 6.02 -4.12 39.61
C LEU A 496 6.83 -3.68 40.83
N GLN A 497 7.41 -4.63 41.57
CA GLN A 497 8.29 -4.33 42.70
C GLN A 497 9.42 -3.36 42.30
N LYS A 498 10.08 -3.62 41.17
CA LYS A 498 11.19 -2.77 40.68
C LYS A 498 10.71 -1.40 40.24
N VAL A 499 9.61 -1.31 39.50
CA VAL A 499 9.08 -0.06 38.94
C VAL A 499 8.58 0.87 40.05
N LEU A 500 7.82 0.32 41.00
CA LEU A 500 7.24 1.06 42.12
C LEU A 500 8.18 1.18 43.33
N ARG A 501 9.39 0.59 43.24
CA ARG A 501 10.41 0.57 44.30
C ARG A 501 9.87 0.04 45.63
N LEU A 502 9.06 -1.01 45.57
CA LEU A 502 8.46 -1.62 46.76
C LEU A 502 9.50 -2.47 47.52
N PRO A 503 9.49 -2.45 48.87
CA PRO A 503 10.44 -3.20 49.69
C PRO A 503 10.26 -4.71 49.55
N LEU A 504 9.03 -5.16 49.34
CA LEU A 504 8.66 -6.57 49.13
C LEU A 504 7.88 -6.71 47.82
N GLN A 505 7.84 -7.94 47.30
CA GLN A 505 7.02 -8.25 46.14
C GLN A 505 5.54 -8.13 46.54
N PRO A 506 4.74 -7.30 45.83
CA PRO A 506 3.34 -7.10 46.17
C PRO A 506 2.55 -8.39 45.95
N ARG A 507 1.69 -8.73 46.89
CA ARG A 507 0.80 -9.89 46.85
C ARG A 507 -0.63 -9.49 46.56
N THR A 508 -1.12 -8.41 47.19
CA THR A 508 -2.50 -7.93 47.02
C THR A 508 -2.53 -6.65 46.21
N ILE A 509 -3.35 -6.64 45.16
CA ILE A 509 -3.56 -5.47 44.31
C ILE A 509 -5.07 -5.24 44.20
N GLU A 510 -5.53 -4.05 44.57
CA GLU A 510 -6.92 -3.63 44.39
C GLU A 510 -7.02 -2.54 43.32
N GLY A 511 -8.06 -2.60 42.49
CA GLY A 511 -8.37 -1.59 41.48
C GLY A 511 -9.76 -1.02 41.72
N VAL A 512 -9.87 0.32 41.66
CA VAL A 512 -11.12 1.06 41.87
C VAL A 512 -11.48 1.79 40.58
N ASP A 513 -12.72 1.60 40.11
CA ASP A 513 -13.29 2.29 38.94
C ASP A 513 -14.72 2.77 39.25
N VAL A 514 -15.19 3.82 38.59
CA VAL A 514 -16.52 4.42 38.76
C VAL A 514 -17.27 4.42 37.44
N ALA A 515 -18.50 3.91 37.46
CA ALA A 515 -19.40 3.88 36.30
C ALA A 515 -20.70 4.66 36.57
N HIS A 516 -21.17 5.37 35.55
CA HIS A 516 -22.44 6.07 35.55
C HIS A 516 -23.50 5.25 34.81
N LEU A 517 -24.57 4.87 35.51
CA LEU A 517 -25.70 4.15 34.91
C LEU A 517 -26.82 5.15 34.60
N GLY A 518 -27.09 5.37 33.31
CA GLY A 518 -28.33 6.02 32.84
C GLY A 518 -28.58 7.45 33.34
N GLY A 519 -27.54 8.18 33.78
CA GLY A 519 -27.63 9.59 34.16
C GLY A 519 -28.16 9.89 35.58
N THR A 520 -28.45 8.88 36.40
CA THR A 520 -29.02 9.09 37.75
C THR A 520 -28.32 8.32 38.88
N GLU A 521 -27.58 7.23 38.61
CA GLU A 521 -26.88 6.48 39.66
C GLU A 521 -25.39 6.24 39.33
N THR A 522 -24.53 6.62 40.27
CA THR A 522 -23.07 6.42 40.20
C THR A 522 -22.65 5.23 41.08
N VAL A 523 -21.89 4.30 40.51
CA VAL A 523 -21.47 3.06 41.17
C VAL A 523 -19.96 2.87 41.04
N ALA A 524 -19.29 2.60 42.16
CA ALA A 524 -17.90 2.19 42.18
C ALA A 524 -17.76 0.66 42.18
N GLY A 525 -16.85 0.14 41.36
CA GLY A 525 -16.41 -1.25 41.37
C GLY A 525 -15.01 -1.37 41.94
N ILE A 526 -14.81 -2.35 42.83
CA ILE A 526 -13.49 -2.71 43.35
C ILE A 526 -13.17 -4.13 42.91
N VAL A 527 -12.07 -4.29 42.19
CA VAL A 527 -11.52 -5.60 41.78
C VAL A 527 -10.29 -5.93 42.62
N GLN A 528 -10.09 -7.21 42.93
CA GLN A 528 -8.96 -7.67 43.73
C GLN A 528 -8.16 -8.74 42.99
N PHE A 529 -6.83 -8.66 43.12
CA PHE A 529 -5.86 -9.63 42.62
C PHE A 529 -4.99 -10.10 43.78
N ILE A 530 -4.71 -11.41 43.81
CA ILE A 530 -3.83 -12.06 44.78
C ILE A 530 -2.75 -12.82 44.02
N ASP A 531 -1.48 -12.56 44.33
CA ASP A 531 -0.30 -13.13 43.67
C ASP A 531 -0.37 -12.98 42.13
N GLY A 532 -0.88 -11.83 41.68
CA GLY A 532 -1.01 -11.47 40.26
C GLY A 532 -2.14 -12.18 39.53
N LEU A 533 -3.00 -12.92 40.24
CA LEU A 533 -4.16 -13.63 39.69
C LEU A 533 -5.47 -12.94 40.12
N PRO A 534 -6.47 -12.83 39.24
CA PRO A 534 -7.76 -12.23 39.60
C PRO A 534 -8.47 -13.05 40.70
N PHE A 535 -8.88 -12.37 41.77
CA PHE A 535 -9.63 -12.96 42.88
C PHE A 535 -11.08 -12.48 42.86
N LYS A 536 -11.92 -13.15 42.06
CA LYS A 536 -13.35 -12.81 41.88
C LYS A 536 -14.16 -12.69 43.20
N PRO A 537 -13.95 -13.53 44.23
CA PRO A 537 -14.68 -13.37 45.50
C PRO A 537 -14.38 -12.04 46.22
N GLY A 538 -13.26 -11.40 45.91
CA GLY A 538 -12.90 -10.07 46.41
C GLY A 538 -13.57 -8.91 45.67
N TYR A 539 -14.34 -9.17 44.61
CA TYR A 539 -15.07 -8.11 43.91
C TYR A 539 -16.09 -7.44 44.83
N ARG A 540 -16.12 -6.10 44.82
CA ARG A 540 -17.12 -5.31 45.55
C ARG A 540 -17.74 -4.29 44.62
N ARG A 541 -19.02 -4.01 44.84
CA ARG A 541 -19.79 -3.00 44.12
C ARG A 541 -20.43 -2.06 45.14
N MET A 542 -20.17 -0.76 45.02
CA MET A 542 -20.58 0.24 45.99
C MET A 542 -21.40 1.33 45.29
N LYS A 543 -22.64 1.53 45.74
CA LYS A 543 -23.43 2.69 45.33
C LYS A 543 -22.85 3.94 46.01
N ILE A 544 -22.57 4.98 45.22
CA ILE A 544 -22.13 6.29 45.72
C ILE A 544 -23.33 7.02 46.30
N ARG A 545 -23.16 7.66 47.46
CA ARG A 545 -24.27 8.23 48.24
C ARG A 545 -24.13 9.73 48.51
N SER A 546 -22.90 10.22 48.64
CA SER A 546 -22.59 11.56 49.13
C SER A 546 -22.22 12.56 48.05
N VAL A 547 -22.17 12.10 46.79
CA VAL A 547 -21.76 12.89 45.63
C VAL A 547 -22.96 13.13 44.73
N GLU A 548 -23.29 14.39 44.49
CA GLU A 548 -24.37 14.80 43.59
C GLU A 548 -23.83 15.14 42.19
N GLY A 549 -24.46 14.62 41.14
CA GLY A 549 -24.05 14.86 39.76
C GLY A 549 -22.86 14.00 39.30
N ILE A 550 -22.21 14.43 38.21
CA ILE A 550 -21.07 13.73 37.59
C ILE A 550 -19.78 14.29 38.22
N ASP A 551 -19.34 13.68 39.32
CA ASP A 551 -18.07 13.95 39.97
C ASP A 551 -17.34 12.64 40.28
N ASP A 552 -16.44 12.24 39.38
CA ASP A 552 -15.63 11.03 39.50
C ASP A 552 -14.63 11.11 40.65
N VAL A 553 -14.07 12.29 40.93
CA VAL A 553 -13.08 12.48 41.99
C VAL A 553 -13.73 12.28 43.34
N GLY A 554 -14.87 12.93 43.58
CA GLY A 554 -15.66 12.74 44.79
C GLY A 554 -16.13 11.29 44.95
N SER A 555 -16.54 10.66 43.85
CA SER A 555 -17.05 9.28 43.85
C SER A 555 -15.96 8.26 44.20
N ILE A 556 -14.77 8.42 43.64
CA ILE A 556 -13.60 7.60 43.96
C ILE A 556 -13.18 7.82 45.41
N HIS A 557 -13.13 9.07 45.87
CA HIS A 557 -12.80 9.38 47.26
C HIS A 557 -13.76 8.70 48.25
N GLU A 558 -15.08 8.77 48.01
CA GLU A 558 -16.06 8.07 48.84
C GLU A 558 -15.82 6.55 48.86
N ALA A 559 -15.59 5.94 47.69
CA ALA A 559 -15.37 4.51 47.56
C ALA A 559 -14.11 4.04 48.30
N VAL A 560 -12.99 4.76 48.15
CA VAL A 560 -11.72 4.45 48.81
C VAL A 560 -11.84 4.61 50.33
N VAL A 561 -12.41 5.73 50.81
CA VAL A 561 -12.59 5.96 52.25
C VAL A 561 -13.43 4.87 52.88
N ARG A 562 -14.55 4.50 52.24
CA ARG A 562 -15.43 3.44 52.76
C ARG A 562 -14.76 2.07 52.71
N ARG A 563 -13.98 1.76 51.67
CA ARG A 563 -13.23 0.50 51.57
C ARG A 563 -12.19 0.39 52.69
N PHE A 564 -11.39 1.43 52.90
CA PHE A 564 -10.33 1.44 53.91
C PHE A 564 -10.88 1.42 55.32
N ARG A 565 -11.99 2.14 55.58
CA ARG A 565 -12.69 2.07 56.86
C ARG A 565 -13.19 0.66 57.13
N HIS A 566 -13.82 0.02 56.17
CA HIS A 566 -14.30 -1.35 56.34
C HIS A 566 -13.14 -2.35 56.57
N LEU A 567 -12.03 -2.21 55.83
CA LEU A 567 -10.83 -3.02 56.06
C LEU A 567 -10.30 -2.87 57.49
N GLN A 568 -10.28 -1.65 58.02
CA GLN A 568 -9.88 -1.39 59.41
C GLN A 568 -10.88 -1.96 60.43
N GLU A 569 -12.19 -1.80 60.19
CA GLU A 569 -13.25 -2.28 61.07
C GLU A 569 -13.27 -3.82 61.16
N GLU A 570 -13.07 -4.50 60.04
CA GLU A 570 -13.03 -5.97 59.95
C GLU A 570 -11.62 -6.55 60.24
N ASN A 571 -10.65 -5.70 60.55
CA ASN A 571 -9.25 -6.07 60.77
C ASN A 571 -8.65 -6.89 59.60
N GLU A 572 -9.06 -6.56 58.38
CA GLU A 572 -8.53 -7.13 57.14
C GLU A 572 -7.25 -6.39 56.71
N PRO A 573 -6.27 -7.08 56.09
CA PRO A 573 -5.05 -6.45 55.62
C PRO A 573 -5.33 -5.45 54.49
N LEU A 574 -4.62 -4.32 54.52
CA LEU A 574 -4.63 -3.35 53.43
C LEU A 574 -4.00 -3.94 52.15
N PRO A 575 -4.42 -3.47 50.96
CA PRO A 575 -3.78 -3.90 49.72
C PRO A 575 -2.35 -3.36 49.65
N ASP A 576 -1.41 -4.17 49.13
CA ASP A 576 -0.03 -3.73 48.89
C ASP A 576 0.04 -2.64 47.81
N ILE A 577 -0.90 -2.67 46.85
CA ILE A 577 -1.07 -1.67 45.80
C ILE A 577 -2.56 -1.36 45.62
N LEU A 578 -2.91 -0.08 45.66
CA LEU A 578 -4.21 0.43 45.23
C LEU A 578 -4.06 1.15 43.89
N LEU A 579 -4.82 0.71 42.89
CA LEU A 579 -4.94 1.33 41.58
C LEU A 579 -6.25 2.11 41.52
N ILE A 580 -6.17 3.37 41.14
CA ILE A 580 -7.33 4.23 40.93
C ILE A 580 -7.45 4.47 39.42
N ASP A 581 -8.58 4.10 38.83
CA ASP A 581 -8.87 4.35 37.42
C ASP A 581 -9.25 5.83 37.23
N GLY A 582 -8.29 6.64 36.80
CA GLY A 582 -8.42 8.09 36.71
C GLY A 582 -7.14 8.81 36.28
N GLY A 583 -7.23 10.13 36.11
CA GLY A 583 -6.08 11.00 35.83
C GLY A 583 -5.37 11.48 37.10
N LYS A 584 -4.39 12.39 36.93
CA LYS A 584 -3.67 13.00 38.06
C LYS A 584 -4.58 13.77 39.05
N GLY A 585 -5.80 14.13 38.68
CA GLY A 585 -6.74 14.79 39.58
C GLY A 585 -7.46 13.82 40.53
N GLN A 586 -7.38 12.51 40.26
CA GLN A 586 -8.01 11.44 41.03
C GLN A 586 -7.02 10.73 41.98
N LEU A 587 -5.71 10.97 41.84
CA LEU A 587 -4.62 10.48 42.68
C LEU A 587 -4.19 11.57 43.66
#